data_AF-A0A8U0R240-F1
#
_entry.id   AF-A0A8U0R240-F1
#
_cell.length_a   1.000
_cell.length_b   1.000
_cell.length_c   1.000
_cell.angle_alpha   90.00
_cell.angle_beta   90.00
_cell.angle_gamma   90.00
#
_symmetry.space_group_name_H-M   'P 1'
#
loop_
_entity.id
_entity.type
_entity.pdbx_description
1 polymer ?
#
loop_
_entity_poly.entity_id
_entity_poly.type
_entity_poly.pdbx_seq_one_letter_code
_entity_poly.pdbx_strand_id
1 'polypeptide(L)'
;MSTSLDLWNIPLRALNINVRKRLGLFLNPRNTVASDWMSVAENMGFSYLEIKNYEDCQDPTRKILEDWQSRCPGAKVGKLVSILDNVDRKDVVEDLRDLIEEDCKRYIEKQNEPPVQVPEVDSCVPRTPERQGITLQDDPEGGIPELFDAFICYCQSDFDFVHEMIQQLEQTDHKLKLCVFDRDVLPGSCVWTITGELIEKRCKRMVVVISDEYLDSDACDFQTKFALSLCPGKSLSW
;
A
#
# COMPACT_ATOMS: atom_id res chain seq x y z
N MET A 1 -7.58 37.25 19.54
CA MET A 1 -6.76 36.51 20.53
C MET A 1 -6.22 35.30 19.80
N SER A 2 -4.98 35.36 19.32
CA SER A 2 -4.33 34.21 18.67
C SER A 2 -4.06 33.17 19.74
N THR A 3 -4.76 32.05 19.69
CA THR A 3 -4.45 30.88 20.50
C THR A 3 -3.07 30.39 20.08
N SER A 4 -2.04 30.70 20.88
CA SER A 4 -0.69 30.22 20.65
C SER A 4 -0.71 28.70 20.68
N LEU A 5 -0.64 28.07 19.51
CA LEU A 5 -0.50 26.63 19.38
C LEU A 5 0.80 26.20 20.05
N ASP A 6 0.73 25.17 20.90
CA ASP A 6 1.92 24.61 21.50
C ASP A 6 2.66 23.70 20.51
N LEU A 7 3.50 24.32 19.68
CA LEU A 7 4.30 23.64 18.65
C LEU A 7 5.29 22.63 19.26
N TRP A 8 5.59 22.72 20.56
CA TRP A 8 6.53 21.84 21.27
C TRP A 8 5.98 20.46 21.58
N ASN A 9 4.72 20.18 21.25
CA ASN A 9 4.12 18.85 21.39
C ASN A 9 3.73 18.21 20.06
N ILE A 10 3.92 18.92 18.95
CA ILE A 10 3.52 18.47 17.62
C ILE A 10 4.72 17.83 16.90
N PRO A 11 4.62 16.58 16.42
CA PRO A 11 5.70 15.93 15.69
C PRO A 11 5.85 16.49 14.26
N LEU A 12 7.04 16.39 13.66
CA LEU A 12 7.32 16.87 12.29
C LEU A 12 6.44 16.25 11.21
N ARG A 13 5.88 15.06 11.43
CA ARG A 13 4.89 14.44 10.53
C ARG A 13 3.62 15.26 10.34
N ALA A 14 3.34 16.20 11.24
CA ALA A 14 2.23 17.13 11.09
C ALA A 14 2.42 18.06 9.88
N LEU A 15 3.68 18.44 9.58
CA LEU A 15 3.99 19.29 8.43
C LEU A 15 3.82 18.51 7.13
N ASN A 16 2.96 19.00 6.26
CA ASN A 16 2.61 18.36 5.00
C ASN A 16 3.75 18.50 3.96
N ILE A 17 3.56 17.86 2.81
CA ILE A 17 4.55 17.90 1.72
C ILE A 17 4.74 19.31 1.13
N ASN A 18 3.73 20.17 1.18
CA ASN A 18 3.80 21.55 0.68
C ASN A 18 4.74 22.40 1.55
N VAL A 19 4.58 22.36 2.88
CA VAL A 19 5.48 23.07 3.81
C VAL A 19 6.91 22.57 3.68
N ARG A 20 7.11 21.25 3.62
CA ARG A 20 8.45 20.64 3.45
C ARG A 20 9.11 21.06 2.13
N LYS A 21 8.36 21.09 1.03
CA LYS A 21 8.85 21.57 -0.27
C LYS A 21 9.22 23.04 -0.22
N ARG A 22 8.39 23.89 0.40
CA ARG A 22 8.69 25.32 0.55
C ARG A 22 9.93 25.55 1.41
N LEU A 23 10.10 24.84 2.52
CA LEU A 23 11.34 24.86 3.30
C LEU A 23 12.56 24.55 2.42
N GLY A 24 12.47 23.53 1.57
CA GLY A 24 13.52 23.22 0.59
C GLY A 24 13.81 24.37 -0.37
N LEU A 25 12.79 25.08 -0.88
CA LEU A 25 13.00 26.24 -1.76
C LEU A 25 13.76 27.38 -1.09
N PHE A 26 13.58 27.59 0.22
CA PHE A 26 14.26 28.65 0.98
C PHE A 26 15.65 28.27 1.48
N LEU A 27 15.91 26.98 1.71
CA LEU A 27 17.11 26.49 2.41
C LEU A 27 18.09 25.73 1.49
N ASN A 28 17.62 25.11 0.40
CA ASN A 28 18.49 24.37 -0.53
C ASN A 28 19.43 25.27 -1.36
N PRO A 29 19.04 26.48 -1.81
CA PRO A 29 19.94 27.35 -2.54
C PRO A 29 21.13 27.78 -1.68
N ARG A 30 22.36 27.56 -2.18
CA ARG A 30 23.57 28.05 -1.52
C ARG A 30 23.59 29.57 -1.55
N ASN A 31 23.54 30.19 -0.38
CA ASN A 31 23.66 31.62 -0.21
C ASN A 31 24.96 31.94 0.53
N THR A 32 25.65 33.00 0.12
CA THR A 32 26.90 33.43 0.75
C THR A 32 26.69 34.19 2.06
N VAL A 33 25.48 34.71 2.28
CA VAL A 33 25.14 35.58 3.42
C VAL A 33 24.13 34.92 4.36
N ALA A 34 23.16 34.21 3.82
CA ALA A 34 22.15 33.52 4.62
C ALA A 34 22.56 32.06 4.83
N SER A 35 22.30 31.56 6.03
CA SER A 35 22.48 30.16 6.37
C SER A 35 21.57 29.27 5.51
N ASP A 36 22.12 28.13 5.09
CA ASP A 36 21.45 27.16 4.24
C ASP A 36 21.06 25.90 5.03
N TRP A 37 20.59 24.88 4.30
CA TRP A 37 20.19 23.60 4.87
C TRP A 37 21.32 22.88 5.63
N MET A 38 22.61 23.16 5.34
CA MET A 38 23.72 22.52 6.04
C MET A 38 23.83 23.03 7.47
N SER A 39 23.70 24.33 7.69
CA SER A 39 23.67 24.92 9.03
C SER A 39 22.46 24.42 9.85
N VAL A 40 21.32 24.22 9.18
CA VAL A 40 20.14 23.62 9.79
C VAL A 40 20.41 22.16 10.19
N ALA A 41 21.05 21.38 9.33
CA ALA A 41 21.41 19.99 9.60
C ALA A 41 22.43 19.87 10.75
N GLU A 42 23.42 20.75 10.82
CA GLU A 42 24.38 20.77 11.92
C GLU A 42 23.68 21.01 13.28
N ASN A 43 22.76 21.97 13.35
CA ASN A 43 21.96 22.23 14.55
C ASN A 43 20.96 21.10 14.88
N MET A 44 20.60 20.26 13.90
CA MET A 44 19.85 19.02 14.13
C MET A 44 20.71 17.89 14.69
N GLY A 45 22.04 18.04 14.67
CA GLY A 45 23.02 17.08 15.18
C GLY A 45 23.61 16.15 14.12
N PHE A 46 23.47 16.46 12.83
CA PHE A 46 24.13 15.70 11.77
C PHE A 46 25.63 16.01 11.74
N SER A 47 26.43 14.96 11.56
CA SER A 47 27.87 15.09 11.38
C SER A 47 28.22 15.61 9.99
N TYR A 48 29.42 16.18 9.84
CA TYR A 48 29.92 16.69 8.56
C TYR A 48 29.84 15.67 7.41
N LEU A 49 30.18 14.40 7.67
CA LEU A 49 30.15 13.36 6.64
C LEU A 49 28.72 13.04 6.18
N GLU A 50 27.75 13.10 7.09
CA GLU A 50 26.34 12.90 6.76
C GLU A 50 25.81 14.05 5.93
N ILE A 51 26.10 15.29 6.34
CA ILE A 51 25.74 16.49 5.57
C ILE A 51 26.32 16.39 4.16
N LYS A 52 27.60 16.05 4.03
CA LYS A 52 28.25 15.89 2.73
C LYS A 52 27.58 14.82 1.85
N ASN A 53 27.11 13.72 2.45
CA ASN A 53 26.40 12.67 1.73
C ASN A 53 25.01 13.12 1.22
N TYR A 54 24.39 14.11 1.87
CA TYR A 54 23.12 14.68 1.41
C TYR A 54 23.29 15.77 0.34
N GLU A 55 24.51 16.26 0.07
CA GLU A 55 24.75 17.29 -0.96
C GLU A 55 24.32 16.84 -2.36
N ASP A 56 24.49 15.56 -2.69
CA ASP A 56 24.13 14.99 -3.99
C ASP A 56 22.62 14.74 -4.13
N CYS A 57 21.82 14.97 -3.08
CA CYS A 57 20.38 14.80 -3.13
C CYS A 57 19.70 15.98 -3.84
N GLN A 58 18.66 15.68 -4.63
CA GLN A 58 17.87 16.72 -5.30
C GLN A 58 17.16 17.69 -4.33
N ASP A 59 16.80 17.21 -3.14
CA ASP A 59 16.18 18.02 -2.08
C ASP A 59 16.78 17.64 -0.71
N PRO A 60 17.96 18.20 -0.37
CA PRO A 60 18.66 17.90 0.87
C PRO A 60 17.84 18.25 2.11
N THR A 61 17.18 19.43 2.13
CA THR A 61 16.32 19.87 3.25
C THR A 61 15.23 18.84 3.56
N ARG A 62 14.57 18.31 2.54
CA ARG A 62 13.55 17.28 2.76
C ARG A 62 14.15 16.00 3.35
N LYS A 63 15.30 15.55 2.84
CA LYS A 63 15.97 14.33 3.30
C LYS A 63 16.42 14.43 4.75
N ILE A 64 17.03 15.54 5.15
CA ILE A 64 17.44 15.75 6.55
C ILE A 64 16.24 15.81 7.49
N LEU A 65 15.10 16.38 7.06
CA LEU A 65 13.88 16.41 7.88
C LEU A 65 13.26 15.03 8.07
N GLU A 66 13.23 14.22 7.01
CA GLU A 66 12.76 12.82 7.07
C GLU A 66 13.65 12.00 8.01
N ASP A 67 14.97 12.11 7.88
CA ASP A 67 15.91 11.33 8.67
C ASP A 67 16.02 11.81 10.13
N TRP A 68 15.93 13.13 10.36
CA TRP A 68 15.88 13.69 11.70
C TRP A 68 14.66 13.19 12.48
N GLN A 69 13.51 13.07 11.80
CA GLN A 69 12.30 12.52 12.39
C GLN A 69 12.44 11.05 12.78
N SER A 70 13.16 10.23 12.00
CA SER A 70 13.40 8.82 12.34
C SER A 70 14.39 8.63 13.48
N ARG A 71 15.41 9.49 13.57
CA ARG A 71 16.51 9.34 14.56
C ARG A 71 16.17 9.91 15.93
N CYS A 72 15.40 10.99 15.97
CA CYS A 72 15.17 11.75 17.19
C CYS A 72 13.67 11.80 17.54
N PRO A 73 13.21 11.11 18.61
CA PRO A 73 11.83 11.25 19.07
C PRO A 73 11.50 12.67 19.57
N GLY A 74 12.52 13.49 19.86
CA GLY A 74 12.40 14.91 20.16
C GLY A 74 12.30 15.83 18.93
N ALA A 75 12.22 15.28 17.72
CA ALA A 75 12.10 16.03 16.46
C ALA A 75 10.65 16.53 16.28
N LYS A 76 10.38 17.68 16.88
CA LYS A 76 9.07 18.34 16.94
C LYS A 76 9.07 19.65 16.14
N VAL A 77 7.90 20.13 15.76
CA VAL A 77 7.74 21.36 14.97
C VAL A 77 8.32 22.57 15.72
N GLY A 78 8.08 22.70 17.02
CA GLY A 78 8.65 23.79 17.82
C GLY A 78 10.18 23.79 17.84
N LYS A 79 10.80 22.60 17.86
CA LYS A 79 12.27 22.45 17.81
C LYS A 79 12.83 22.82 16.43
N LEU A 80 12.10 22.51 15.35
CA LEU A 80 12.48 22.96 14.02
C LEU A 80 12.46 24.49 13.92
N VAL A 81 11.40 25.11 14.40
CA VAL A 81 11.25 26.58 14.41
C VAL A 81 12.38 27.23 15.24
N SER A 82 12.70 26.66 16.41
CA SER A 82 13.83 27.17 17.21
C SER A 82 15.19 27.02 16.53
N ILE A 83 15.38 25.93 15.76
CA ILE A 83 16.61 25.74 14.97
C ILE A 83 16.70 26.79 13.87
N LEU A 84 15.60 27.05 13.14
CA LEU A 84 15.57 28.09 12.10
C LEU A 84 15.83 29.49 12.69
N ASP A 85 15.31 29.75 13.88
CA ASP A 85 15.55 30.99 14.62
C ASP A 85 17.03 31.16 15.01
N ASN A 86 17.66 30.09 15.53
CA ASN A 86 19.08 30.06 15.90
C ASN A 86 20.02 30.21 14.70
N VAL A 87 19.55 29.87 13.51
CA VAL A 87 20.32 29.91 12.26
C VAL A 87 20.05 31.25 11.51
N ASP A 88 19.39 32.20 12.18
CA ASP A 88 19.01 33.53 11.69
C ASP A 88 18.10 33.51 10.44
N ARG A 89 17.34 32.42 10.24
CA ARG A 89 16.36 32.28 9.15
C ARG A 89 14.92 32.54 9.62
N LYS A 90 14.75 33.65 10.34
CA LYS A 90 13.44 34.16 10.81
C LYS A 90 12.51 34.50 9.64
N ASP A 91 13.07 34.92 8.51
CA ASP A 91 12.36 35.17 7.25
C ASP A 91 11.51 33.96 6.83
N VAL A 92 12.11 32.77 6.85
CA VAL A 92 11.44 31.52 6.45
C VAL A 92 10.33 31.16 7.41
N VAL A 93 10.54 31.40 8.71
CA VAL A 93 9.54 31.12 9.74
C VAL A 93 8.32 32.03 9.57
N GLU A 94 8.52 33.33 9.32
CA GLU A 94 7.42 34.26 9.10
C GLU A 94 6.66 33.95 7.81
N ASP A 95 7.35 33.67 6.69
CA ASP A 95 6.71 33.36 5.40
C ASP A 95 5.91 32.04 5.42
N LEU A 96 6.30 31.09 6.27
CA LEU A 96 5.65 29.78 6.38
C LEU A 96 4.75 29.64 7.61
N ARG A 97 4.67 30.67 8.46
CA ARG A 97 3.95 30.66 9.74
C ARG A 97 2.52 30.15 9.58
N ASP A 98 1.75 30.77 8.69
CA ASP A 98 0.34 30.44 8.49
C ASP A 98 0.15 28.99 8.03
N LEU A 99 1.01 28.51 7.12
CA LEU A 99 0.96 27.14 6.60
C LEU A 99 1.34 26.10 7.66
N ILE A 100 2.35 26.41 8.48
CA ILE A 100 2.77 25.57 9.61
C ILE A 100 1.64 25.48 10.63
N GLU A 101 1.05 26.62 11.01
CA GLU A 101 -0.06 26.66 11.96
C GLU A 101 -1.29 25.92 11.44
N GLU A 102 -1.62 26.05 10.16
CA GLU A 102 -2.72 25.32 9.53
C GLU A 102 -2.50 23.80 9.58
N ASP A 103 -1.31 23.33 9.21
CA ASP A 103 -0.94 21.92 9.26
C ASP A 103 -0.98 21.36 10.69
N CYS A 104 -0.49 22.13 11.66
CA CYS A 104 -0.54 21.81 13.08
C CYS A 104 -1.99 21.68 13.58
N LYS A 105 -2.88 22.63 13.24
CA LYS A 105 -4.31 22.55 13.59
C LYS A 105 -4.95 21.30 13.00
N ARG A 106 -4.75 21.06 11.70
CA ARG A 106 -5.28 19.90 10.99
C ARG A 106 -4.81 18.57 11.60
N TYR A 107 -3.57 18.52 12.07
CA TYR A 107 -3.02 17.34 12.74
C TYR A 107 -3.71 17.10 14.10
N ILE A 108 -3.95 18.14 14.89
CA ILE A 108 -4.65 18.04 16.18
C ILE A 108 -6.11 17.62 15.97
N GLU A 109 -6.80 18.22 15.00
CA GLU A 109 -8.17 17.86 14.64
C GLU A 109 -8.28 16.38 14.28
N LYS A 110 -7.36 15.87 13.44
CA LYS A 110 -7.30 14.44 13.08
C LYS A 110 -6.99 13.51 14.25
N GLN A 111 -6.29 13.97 15.29
CA GLN A 111 -6.09 13.16 16.50
C GLN A 111 -7.35 13.10 17.37
N ASN A 112 -8.17 14.15 17.32
CA ASN A 112 -9.43 14.23 18.07
C ASN A 112 -10.61 13.61 17.30
N GLU A 113 -10.47 13.38 16.00
CA GLU A 113 -11.40 12.55 15.25
C GLU A 113 -11.33 11.12 15.82
N PRO A 114 -12.47 10.52 16.20
CA PRO A 114 -12.50 9.11 16.56
C PRO A 114 -11.92 8.30 15.39
N PRO A 115 -11.19 7.20 15.65
CA PRO A 115 -10.69 6.36 14.56
C PRO A 115 -11.87 6.07 13.64
N VAL A 116 -11.76 6.47 12.38
CA VAL A 116 -12.75 6.14 11.35
C VAL A 116 -12.63 4.64 11.13
N GLN A 117 -13.23 3.87 12.03
CA GLN A 117 -13.56 2.48 11.81
C GLN A 117 -14.70 2.50 10.80
N VAL A 118 -14.32 2.60 9.53
CA VAL A 118 -15.19 2.05 8.49
C VAL A 118 -15.35 0.57 8.83
N PRO A 119 -16.58 0.04 8.90
CA PRO A 119 -16.80 -1.40 8.98
C PRO A 119 -16.03 -2.04 7.82
N GLU A 120 -15.08 -2.91 8.12
CA GLU A 120 -14.27 -3.66 7.15
C GLU A 120 -13.57 -2.82 6.07
N VAL A 121 -12.27 -2.56 6.25
CA VAL A 121 -11.38 -2.29 5.11
C VAL A 121 -11.07 -3.63 4.45
N ASP A 122 -12.04 -4.19 3.74
CA ASP A 122 -11.72 -5.19 2.73
C ASP A 122 -11.30 -4.44 1.47
N SER A 123 -10.03 -4.57 1.11
CA SER A 123 -9.39 -3.92 -0.04
C SER A 123 -10.02 -4.28 -1.39
N CYS A 124 -11.04 -5.12 -1.42
CA CYS A 124 -11.60 -5.72 -2.61
C CYS A 124 -13.12 -5.62 -2.77
N VAL A 125 -13.87 -4.86 -1.95
CA VAL A 125 -15.32 -4.70 -2.20
C VAL A 125 -15.52 -3.76 -3.40
N PRO A 126 -16.17 -4.21 -4.49
CA PRO A 126 -16.49 -3.35 -5.62
C PRO A 126 -17.36 -2.19 -5.14
N ARG A 127 -16.97 -0.95 -5.47
CA ARG A 127 -17.71 0.27 -5.12
C ARG A 127 -19.03 0.44 -5.90
N THR A 128 -19.55 -0.62 -6.50
CA THR A 128 -20.83 -0.65 -7.21
C THR A 128 -21.56 -1.95 -6.89
N PRO A 129 -22.86 -1.90 -6.52
CA PRO A 129 -23.70 -3.09 -6.41
C PRO A 129 -24.15 -3.55 -7.80
N GLU A 130 -23.22 -3.62 -8.76
CA GLU A 130 -23.51 -4.13 -10.09
C GLU A 130 -23.08 -5.59 -10.12
N ARG A 131 -24.10 -6.44 -10.12
CA ARG A 131 -24.08 -7.84 -10.52
C ARG A 131 -23.23 -8.01 -11.78
N GLN A 132 -21.94 -8.26 -11.64
CA GLN A 132 -21.10 -8.75 -12.71
C GLN A 132 -20.97 -10.24 -12.51
N GLY A 133 -21.58 -11.01 -13.41
CA GLY A 133 -21.32 -12.44 -13.49
C GLY A 133 -19.81 -12.66 -13.57
N ILE A 134 -19.31 -13.51 -12.69
CA ILE A 134 -17.91 -13.94 -12.67
C ILE A 134 -17.67 -14.98 -13.76
N THR A 135 -18.71 -15.75 -14.06
CA THR A 135 -18.65 -16.88 -14.97
C THR A 135 -19.67 -16.78 -16.10
N LEU A 136 -19.41 -17.50 -17.20
CA LEU A 136 -20.25 -17.47 -18.39
C LEU A 136 -21.68 -17.95 -18.16
N GLN A 137 -21.95 -18.80 -17.16
CA GLN A 137 -23.29 -19.32 -16.87
C GLN A 137 -23.90 -18.71 -15.60
N ASP A 138 -23.36 -17.61 -15.08
CA ASP A 138 -24.01 -16.86 -14.01
C ASP A 138 -25.37 -16.30 -14.48
N ASP A 139 -26.37 -16.35 -13.61
CA ASP A 139 -27.71 -15.82 -13.88
C ASP A 139 -27.64 -14.31 -14.20
N PRO A 140 -28.16 -13.84 -15.36
CA PRO A 140 -28.17 -12.42 -15.71
C PRO A 140 -28.97 -11.55 -14.73
N GLU A 141 -29.89 -12.15 -13.96
CA GLU A 141 -30.62 -11.47 -12.88
C GLU A 141 -29.90 -11.57 -11.52
N GLY A 142 -28.71 -12.18 -11.45
CA GLY A 142 -27.84 -12.26 -10.28
C GLY A 142 -28.44 -13.02 -9.08
N GLY A 143 -29.42 -13.90 -9.32
CA GLY A 143 -30.11 -14.65 -8.27
C GLY A 143 -29.36 -15.89 -7.82
N ILE A 144 -28.65 -16.56 -8.73
CA ILE A 144 -27.97 -17.83 -8.45
C ILE A 144 -26.57 -17.83 -9.07
N PRO A 145 -25.50 -17.91 -8.24
CA PRO A 145 -24.14 -18.06 -8.74
C PRO A 145 -23.90 -19.44 -9.33
N GLU A 146 -23.14 -19.52 -10.42
CA GLU A 146 -22.60 -20.77 -10.95
C GLU A 146 -21.61 -21.38 -9.93
N LEU A 147 -21.79 -22.68 -9.64
CA LEU A 147 -20.96 -23.45 -8.70
C LEU A 147 -20.25 -24.59 -9.42
N PHE A 148 -19.08 -24.95 -8.90
CA PHE A 148 -18.20 -25.97 -9.45
C PHE A 148 -17.76 -26.98 -8.37
N ASP A 149 -17.44 -28.21 -8.78
CA ASP A 149 -16.93 -29.24 -7.89
C ASP A 149 -15.45 -29.05 -7.58
N ALA A 150 -14.66 -28.55 -8.53
CA ALA A 150 -13.26 -28.21 -8.32
C ALA A 150 -12.78 -27.05 -9.19
N PHE A 151 -11.91 -26.23 -8.62
CA PHE A 151 -11.10 -25.24 -9.34
C PHE A 151 -9.78 -25.90 -9.78
N ILE A 152 -9.44 -25.78 -11.07
CA ILE A 152 -8.19 -26.33 -11.61
C ILE A 152 -7.15 -25.21 -11.72
N CYS A 153 -6.03 -25.37 -11.02
CA CYS A 153 -4.89 -24.47 -11.09
C CYS A 153 -3.74 -25.16 -11.84
N TYR A 154 -3.31 -24.55 -12.95
CA TYR A 154 -2.28 -25.07 -13.85
C TYR A 154 -1.52 -23.92 -14.52
N CYS A 155 -0.32 -24.22 -15.05
CA CYS A 155 0.40 -23.27 -15.91
C CYS A 155 -0.03 -23.43 -17.36
N GLN A 156 0.06 -22.36 -18.17
CA GLN A 156 -0.31 -22.42 -19.60
C GLN A 156 0.41 -23.54 -20.37
N SER A 157 1.65 -23.86 -20.00
CA SER A 157 2.43 -24.97 -20.57
C SER A 157 1.79 -26.35 -20.35
N ASP A 158 1.00 -26.52 -19.29
CA ASP A 158 0.34 -27.78 -18.90
C ASP A 158 -1.07 -27.93 -19.51
N PHE A 159 -1.48 -27.00 -20.39
CA PHE A 159 -2.84 -26.95 -20.92
C PHE A 159 -3.27 -28.25 -21.62
N ASP A 160 -2.39 -28.87 -22.41
CA ASP A 160 -2.71 -30.11 -23.14
C ASP A 160 -3.04 -31.25 -22.16
N PHE A 161 -2.25 -31.40 -21.10
CA PHE A 161 -2.49 -32.38 -20.05
C PHE A 161 -3.79 -32.10 -19.30
N VAL A 162 -4.01 -30.84 -18.92
CA VAL A 162 -5.22 -30.41 -18.22
C VAL A 162 -6.46 -30.64 -19.09
N HIS A 163 -6.36 -30.43 -20.39
CA HIS A 163 -7.44 -30.67 -21.33
C HIS A 163 -7.86 -32.15 -21.35
N GLU A 164 -6.91 -33.08 -21.42
CA GLU A 164 -7.18 -34.52 -21.33
C GLU A 164 -7.83 -34.89 -20.00
N MET A 165 -7.31 -34.33 -18.88
CA MET A 165 -7.87 -34.54 -17.55
C MET A 165 -9.32 -34.06 -17.46
N ILE A 166 -9.64 -32.87 -17.98
CA ILE A 166 -11.00 -32.32 -18.01
C ILE A 166 -11.91 -33.23 -18.82
N GLN A 167 -11.49 -33.68 -20.00
CA GLN A 167 -12.30 -34.59 -20.83
C GLN A 167 -12.66 -35.86 -20.06
N GLN A 168 -11.70 -36.46 -19.34
CA GLN A 168 -11.98 -37.64 -18.54
C GLN A 168 -12.94 -37.32 -17.39
N LEU A 169 -12.69 -36.28 -16.60
CA LEU A 169 -13.47 -35.99 -15.39
C LEU A 169 -14.88 -35.45 -15.66
N GLU A 170 -15.08 -34.72 -16.77
CA GLU A 170 -16.38 -34.18 -17.17
C GLU A 170 -17.21 -35.21 -17.98
N GLN A 171 -16.58 -36.05 -18.81
CA GLN A 171 -17.31 -36.96 -19.74
C GLN A 171 -17.49 -38.39 -19.22
N THR A 172 -16.69 -38.87 -18.27
CA THR A 172 -16.87 -40.21 -17.68
C THR A 172 -17.91 -40.22 -16.55
N ASP A 173 -18.15 -41.40 -15.95
CA ASP A 173 -19.20 -41.69 -14.96
C ASP A 173 -19.26 -40.76 -13.73
N HIS A 174 -18.24 -39.91 -13.51
CA HIS A 174 -18.14 -39.01 -12.37
C HIS A 174 -18.92 -37.68 -12.53
N LYS A 175 -19.22 -37.24 -13.76
CA LYS A 175 -19.99 -36.00 -14.08
C LYS A 175 -19.61 -34.80 -13.21
N LEU A 176 -18.31 -34.58 -13.00
CA LEU A 176 -17.82 -33.47 -12.19
C LEU A 176 -17.87 -32.18 -13.00
N LYS A 177 -18.25 -31.06 -12.38
CA LYS A 177 -18.20 -29.73 -13.01
C LYS A 177 -16.91 -29.02 -12.61
N LEU A 178 -15.98 -28.84 -13.54
CA LEU A 178 -14.68 -28.23 -13.27
C LEU A 178 -14.68 -26.75 -13.66
N CYS A 179 -14.05 -25.91 -12.84
CA CYS A 179 -13.83 -24.49 -13.15
C CYS A 179 -12.42 -24.33 -13.73
N VAL A 180 -12.35 -23.85 -14.97
CA VAL A 180 -11.11 -23.55 -15.68
C VAL A 180 -11.08 -22.05 -15.95
N PHE A 181 -10.06 -21.37 -15.44
CA PHE A 181 -9.99 -19.91 -15.49
C PHE A 181 -10.12 -19.37 -16.93
N ASP A 182 -9.38 -19.95 -17.88
CA ASP A 182 -9.39 -19.50 -19.28
C ASP A 182 -10.67 -19.82 -20.06
N ARG A 183 -11.55 -20.69 -19.52
CA ARG A 183 -12.79 -21.15 -20.18
C ARG A 183 -14.03 -20.51 -19.58
N ASP A 184 -14.12 -20.53 -18.25
CA ASP A 184 -15.37 -20.31 -17.53
C ASP A 184 -15.49 -18.89 -16.98
N VAL A 185 -14.39 -18.15 -16.87
CA VAL A 185 -14.33 -16.84 -16.23
C VAL A 185 -14.49 -15.69 -17.24
N LEU A 186 -15.35 -14.73 -16.91
CA LEU A 186 -15.56 -13.54 -17.72
C LEU A 186 -14.43 -12.51 -17.52
N PRO A 187 -13.85 -11.97 -18.61
CA PRO A 187 -12.85 -10.91 -18.51
C PRO A 187 -13.50 -9.58 -18.10
N GLY A 188 -12.87 -8.82 -17.21
CA GLY A 188 -13.34 -7.47 -16.84
C GLY A 188 -13.09 -7.07 -15.38
N SER A 189 -12.94 -8.05 -14.49
CA SER A 189 -12.61 -7.81 -13.09
C SER A 189 -11.18 -8.24 -12.76
N CYS A 190 -10.65 -7.76 -11.63
CA CYS A 190 -9.31 -8.13 -11.19
C CYS A 190 -9.17 -9.65 -11.02
N VAL A 191 -8.23 -10.24 -11.76
CA VAL A 191 -7.95 -11.70 -11.80
C VAL A 191 -7.84 -12.29 -10.39
N TRP A 192 -7.13 -11.61 -9.50
CA TRP A 192 -6.92 -12.05 -8.12
C TRP A 192 -8.21 -12.10 -7.30
N THR A 193 -9.06 -11.08 -7.44
CA THR A 193 -10.35 -11.01 -6.73
C THR A 193 -11.29 -12.11 -7.21
N ILE A 194 -11.39 -12.28 -8.53
CA ILE A 194 -12.18 -13.36 -9.13
C ILE A 194 -11.68 -14.72 -8.65
N THR A 195 -10.37 -14.95 -8.75
CA THR A 195 -9.77 -16.25 -8.37
C THR A 195 -10.01 -16.54 -6.89
N GLY A 196 -9.88 -15.52 -6.03
CA GLY A 196 -10.19 -15.64 -4.61
C GLY A 196 -11.64 -16.04 -4.36
N GLU A 197 -12.60 -15.37 -5.01
CA GLU A 197 -14.02 -15.70 -4.90
C GLU A 197 -14.36 -17.09 -5.45
N LEU A 198 -13.73 -17.50 -6.56
CA LEU A 198 -13.92 -18.83 -7.13
C LEU A 198 -13.47 -19.93 -6.18
N ILE A 199 -12.28 -19.78 -5.58
CA ILE A 199 -11.70 -20.74 -4.64
C ILE A 199 -12.50 -20.77 -3.33
N GLU A 200 -12.92 -19.61 -2.82
CA GLU A 200 -13.57 -19.50 -1.51
C GLU A 200 -15.07 -19.84 -1.55
N LYS A 201 -15.79 -19.34 -2.55
CA LYS A 201 -17.27 -19.31 -2.55
C LYS A 201 -17.92 -20.14 -3.65
N ARG A 202 -17.22 -20.40 -4.77
CA ARG A 202 -17.81 -21.09 -5.93
C ARG A 202 -17.36 -22.53 -6.13
N CYS A 203 -16.21 -22.93 -5.58
CA CYS A 203 -15.61 -24.26 -5.76
C CYS A 203 -15.49 -25.03 -4.44
N LYS A 204 -15.79 -26.34 -4.45
CA LYS A 204 -15.67 -27.18 -3.24
C LYS A 204 -14.25 -27.65 -2.94
N ARG A 205 -13.42 -27.75 -3.99
CA ARG A 205 -12.06 -28.29 -3.93
C ARG A 205 -11.17 -27.50 -4.88
N MET A 206 -9.86 -27.52 -4.63
CA MET A 206 -8.85 -27.03 -5.56
C MET A 206 -7.97 -28.21 -5.97
N VAL A 207 -7.75 -28.37 -7.27
CA VAL A 207 -6.83 -29.34 -7.85
C VAL A 207 -5.68 -28.55 -8.45
N VAL A 208 -4.46 -28.87 -8.01
CA VAL A 208 -3.23 -28.22 -8.45
C VAL A 208 -2.44 -29.19 -9.32
N VAL A 209 -2.10 -28.77 -10.54
CA VAL A 209 -1.20 -29.51 -11.43
C VAL A 209 0.21 -28.94 -11.25
N ILE A 210 1.09 -29.73 -10.64
CA ILE A 210 2.46 -29.31 -10.31
C ILE A 210 3.40 -29.77 -11.44
N SER A 211 4.00 -28.80 -12.14
CA SER A 211 5.09 -28.94 -13.10
C SER A 211 6.30 -28.09 -12.66
N ASP A 212 7.45 -28.22 -13.33
CA ASP A 212 8.62 -27.38 -13.04
C ASP A 212 8.30 -25.90 -13.31
N GLU A 213 7.56 -25.61 -14.39
CA GLU A 213 7.06 -24.28 -14.74
C GLU A 213 6.02 -23.75 -13.73
N TYR A 214 5.26 -24.65 -13.09
CA TYR A 214 4.31 -24.27 -12.04
C TYR A 214 5.00 -23.70 -10.81
N LEU A 215 6.15 -24.26 -10.42
CA LEU A 215 6.91 -23.81 -9.26
C LEU A 215 7.55 -22.43 -9.47
N ASP A 216 7.82 -22.06 -10.71
CA ASP A 216 8.41 -20.76 -11.08
C ASP A 216 7.34 -19.66 -11.34
N SER A 217 6.05 -19.99 -11.36
CA SER A 217 4.97 -19.06 -11.68
C SER A 217 4.43 -18.32 -10.46
N ASP A 218 4.65 -17.01 -10.40
CA ASP A 218 4.13 -16.11 -9.34
C ASP A 218 2.60 -16.18 -9.18
N ALA A 219 1.87 -16.41 -10.28
CA ALA A 219 0.42 -16.52 -10.26
C ALA A 219 -0.05 -17.83 -9.60
N CYS A 220 0.62 -18.93 -9.91
CA CYS A 220 0.35 -20.24 -9.33
C CYS A 220 0.72 -20.29 -7.85
N ASP A 221 1.84 -19.66 -7.48
CA ASP A 221 2.29 -19.50 -6.10
C ASP A 221 1.27 -18.71 -5.26
N PHE A 222 0.76 -17.58 -5.77
CA PHE A 222 -0.29 -16.83 -5.09
C PHE A 222 -1.56 -17.67 -4.89
N GLN A 223 -2.07 -18.32 -5.94
CA GLN A 223 -3.30 -19.11 -5.86
C GLN A 223 -3.19 -20.25 -4.85
N THR A 224 -2.05 -20.94 -4.84
CA THR A 224 -1.76 -22.01 -3.87
C THR A 224 -1.67 -21.47 -2.45
N LYS A 225 -0.93 -20.39 -2.22
CA LYS A 225 -0.80 -19.76 -0.90
C LYS A 225 -2.15 -19.26 -0.38
N PHE A 226 -2.96 -18.66 -1.25
CA PHE A 226 -4.29 -18.19 -0.90
C PHE A 226 -5.20 -19.36 -0.51
N ALA A 227 -5.26 -20.43 -1.30
CA ALA A 227 -6.04 -21.61 -0.99
C ALA A 227 -5.59 -22.30 0.31
N LEU A 228 -4.28 -22.36 0.57
CA LEU A 228 -3.73 -22.86 1.83
C LEU A 228 -4.17 -21.98 3.02
N SER A 229 -4.21 -20.66 2.86
CA SER A 229 -4.66 -19.74 3.91
C SER A 229 -6.13 -19.92 4.29
N LEU A 230 -6.98 -20.34 3.34
CA LEU A 230 -8.40 -20.63 3.55
C LEU A 230 -8.64 -21.96 4.26
N CYS A 231 -7.63 -22.82 4.39
CA CYS A 231 -7.70 -24.10 5.10
C CYS A 231 -6.98 -24.02 6.45
N PRO A 232 -7.63 -23.55 7.54
CA PRO A 232 -7.01 -23.57 8.86
C PRO A 232 -6.85 -25.03 9.34
N GLY A 233 -5.63 -25.59 9.22
CA GLY A 233 -5.26 -26.82 9.91
C GLY A 233 -4.60 -27.95 9.12
N LYS A 234 -4.11 -27.75 7.88
CA LYS A 234 -3.28 -28.76 7.21
C LYS A 234 -1.84 -28.29 7.07
N SER A 235 -1.03 -28.60 8.07
CA SER A 235 0.43 -28.54 7.97
C SER A 235 0.88 -29.54 6.90
N LEU A 236 1.39 -29.04 5.78
CA LEU A 236 2.15 -29.84 4.82
C LEU A 236 3.48 -30.21 5.49
N SER A 237 3.60 -31.45 5.96
CA SER A 237 4.91 -32.04 6.22
C SER A 237 5.49 -32.47 4.87
N TRP A 238 6.61 -31.85 4.51
CA TRP A 238 7.46 -32.20 3.36
C TRP A 238 7.87 -33.67 3.37
#